data_AF-A0AAP0P3A6-F1
#
_entry.id   AF-A0AAP0P3A6-F1
#
_cell.length_a   1.000
_cell.length_b   1.000
_cell.length_c   1.000
_cell.angle_alpha   90.00
_cell.angle_beta   90.00
_cell.angle_gamma   90.00
#
_symmetry.space_group_name_H-M   'P 1'
#
loop_
_entity.id
_entity.type
_entity.pdbx_description
1 polymer ?
#
loop_
_entity_poly.entity_id
_entity_poly.type
_entity_poly.pdbx_seq_one_letter_code
_entity_poly.pdbx_strand_id
1 'polypeptide(L)' 'MPMDWRRSMLVPIFKNKGDIQSCSNYREIKLMSHTMKLWERIIDNRLRRETTISENQFGFMLGRSTMEAIFLVR' A
#
# COMPACT_ATOMS: atom_id res chain seq x y z
N MET A 1 8.08 -0.35 20.82
CA MET A 1 7.12 0.64 20.26
C MET A 1 6.01 0.91 21.24
N PRO A 2 5.54 2.16 21.37
CA PRO A 2 4.37 2.50 22.19
C PRO A 2 3.12 1.71 21.74
N MET A 3 2.27 1.35 22.70
CA MET A 3 1.04 0.61 22.41
C MET A 3 0.09 1.38 21.50
N ASP A 4 0.04 2.70 21.63
CA ASP A 4 -0.83 3.55 20.79
C ASP A 4 -0.46 3.53 19.31
N TRP A 5 0.81 3.28 18.97
CA TRP A 5 1.22 3.21 17.56
C TRP A 5 0.69 1.94 16.88
N ARG A 6 0.32 0.92 17.67
CA ARG A 6 -0.29 -0.31 17.18
C ARG A 6 -1.79 -0.14 16.89
N ARG A 7 -2.40 0.95 17.36
CA ARG A 7 -3.82 1.25 17.10
C ARG A 7 -3.99 1.83 15.70
N SER A 8 -5.09 1.46 15.06
CA SER A 8 -5.48 1.97 13.74
C SER A 8 -7.00 1.97 13.61
N MET A 9 -7.52 2.86 12.78
CA MET A 9 -8.93 2.89 12.41
C MET A 9 -9.12 2.24 11.04
N LEU A 10 -10.10 1.33 10.92
CA LEU A 10 -10.50 0.78 9.62
C LEU A 10 -11.64 1.63 9.06
N VAL A 11 -11.45 2.16 7.85
CA VAL A 11 -12.44 2.98 7.15
C VAL A 11 -12.79 2.28 5.83
N PRO A 12 -14.04 1.81 5.65
CA PRO A 12 -14.50 1.27 4.38
C PRO A 12 -14.76 2.42 3.39
N ILE A 13 -14.20 2.32 2.19
CA ILE A 13 -14.42 3.28 1.09
C ILE A 13 -15.10 2.56 -0.06
N PHE A 14 -16.26 3.06 -0.49
CA PHE A 14 -16.98 2.49 -1.61
C PHE A 14 -16.15 2.56 -2.90
N LYS A 15 -16.04 1.45 -3.63
CA LYS A 15 -15.24 1.33 -4.86
C LYS A 15 -15.89 2.04 -6.07
N ASN A 16 -17.03 2.71 -5.89
CA ASN A 16 -17.84 3.31 -6.96
C ASN A 16 -18.20 2.31 -8.07
N LYS A 17 -18.46 1.05 -7.69
CA LYS A 17 -18.83 -0.02 -8.61
C LYS A 17 -19.74 -1.03 -7.91
N GLY A 18 -20.75 -1.50 -8.63
CA GLY A 18 -21.70 -2.51 -8.14
C GLY A 18 -22.74 -1.93 -7.19
N ASP A 19 -23.40 -2.81 -6.44
CA ASP A 19 -24.41 -2.47 -5.45
C ASP A 19 -23.79 -1.87 -4.17
N ILE A 20 -24.32 -0.75 -3.70
CA ILE A 20 -23.88 -0.04 -2.48
C ILE A 20 -24.18 -0.82 -1.19
N GLN A 21 -25.15 -1.74 -1.23
CA GLN A 21 -25.49 -2.60 -0.10
C GLN A 21 -24.57 -3.82 0.01
N SER A 22 -23.76 -4.10 -1.02
CA SER A 22 -22.84 -5.23 -1.00
C SER A 22 -21.51 -4.87 -0.35
N CYS A 23 -21.19 -5.51 0.77
CA CYS A 23 -19.95 -5.27 1.52
C CYS A 23 -18.67 -5.47 0.67
N SER A 24 -18.70 -6.37 -0.32
CA SER A 24 -17.55 -6.63 -1.21
C SER A 24 -17.17 -5.44 -2.10
N ASN A 25 -18.10 -4.50 -2.29
CA ASN A 25 -17.88 -3.28 -3.07
C ASN A 25 -17.21 -2.16 -2.27
N TYR A 26 -16.78 -2.42 -1.04
CA TYR A 26 -15.97 -1.50 -0.23
C TYR A 26 -14.51 -1.95 -0.21
N ARG A 27 -13.61 -0.97 -0.17
CA ARG A 27 -12.17 -1.15 0.07
C ARG A 27 -11.87 -0.64 1.46
N GLU A 28 -11.37 -1.51 2.31
CA GLU A 28 -10.93 -1.12 3.64
C GLU A 28 -9.61 -0.36 3.56
N ILE A 29 -9.52 0.75 4.29
CA ILE A 29 -8.28 1.50 4.50
C ILE A 29 -7.97 1.53 5.98
N LYS A 30 -6.78 1.05 6.35
CA LYS A 30 -6.25 1.10 7.70
C LYS A 30 -5.54 2.44 7.93
N LEU A 31 -6.19 3.34 8.67
CA LEU A 31 -5.60 4.62 9.07
C LEU A 31 -4.75 4.43 10.32
N MET A 32 -3.44 4.61 10.15
CA MET A 32 -2.46 4.55 11.23
C MET A 32 -2.07 5.94 11.73
N SER A 33 -1.54 6.00 12.95
CA SER A 33 -0.98 7.24 13.50
C SER A 33 0.11 7.82 12.59
N HIS A 34 0.25 9.15 12.60
CA HIS A 34 1.30 9.83 11.82
C HIS A 34 2.70 9.31 12.16
N THR A 35 2.96 9.07 13.45
CA THR A 35 4.24 8.57 13.91
C THR A 35 4.53 7.15 13.42
N MET A 36 3.52 6.27 13.38
CA MET A 36 3.68 4.94 12.79
C MET A 36 4.00 5.02 11.30
N LYS A 37 3.31 5.87 10.53
CA LYS A 37 3.60 6.06 9.09
C LYS A 37 5.02 6.54 8.85
N LEU A 38 5.53 7.46 9.70
CA LEU A 38 6.91 7.92 9.61
C LEU A 38 7.90 6.78 9.91
N TRP A 39 7.62 6.00 10.95
CA TRP A 39 8.43 4.84 11.30
C TRP A 39 8.50 3.83 10.15
N GLU A 40 7.36 3.47 9.56
CA GLU A 40 7.29 2.55 8.43
C GLU A 40 8.11 3.04 7.23
N ARG A 41 8.08 4.35 6.93
CA ARG A 41 8.93 4.93 5.88
C ARG A 41 10.42 4.78 6.17
N ILE A 42 10.84 4.94 7.42
CA ILE A 42 12.25 4.73 7.81
C ILE A 42 12.64 3.26 7.62
N ILE A 43 11.76 2.33 8.01
CA ILE A 43 12.00 0.89 7.84
C ILE A 43 12.02 0.50 6.37
N ASP A 44 11.07 0.96 5.55
CA ASP A 44 11.03 0.72 4.10
C ASP A 44 12.33 1.18 3.42
N ASN A 45 12.80 2.39 3.73
CA ASN A 45 14.06 2.92 3.21
C ASN A 45 15.28 2.08 3.60
N ARG A 46 15.28 1.47 4.80
CA ARG A 46 16.35 0.56 5.23
C ARG A 46 16.25 -0.78 4.51
N LEU A 47 15.07 -1.38 4.49
CA LEU A 47 14.83 -2.67 3.83
C LEU A 47 15.22 -2.63 2.35
N ARG A 48 14.84 -1.57 1.63
CA ARG A 48 15.20 -1.41 0.22
C ARG A 48 16.70 -1.40 -0.06
N ARG A 49 17.55 -1.08 0.92
CA ARG A 49 19.02 -1.16 0.78
C ARG A 49 19.55 -2.57 0.99
N GLU A 50 18.87 -3.35 1.81
CA GLU A 50 19.26 -4.72 2.19
C GLU A 50 18.61 -5.79 1.29
N THR A 51 17.58 -5.43 0.53
CA THR A 51 16.84 -6.36 -0.33
C THR A 51 17.09 -6.10 -1.81
N THR A 52 17.38 -7.15 -2.55
CA THR A 52 17.33 -7.12 -4.03
C THR A 52 15.90 -7.38 -4.49
N ILE A 53 15.35 -6.47 -5.30
CA ILE A 53 14.02 -6.60 -5.89
C ILE A 53 14.17 -6.99 -7.36
N SER A 54 13.32 -7.88 -7.85
CA SER A 54 13.34 -8.31 -9.26
C SER A 54 13.13 -7.12 -10.21
N GLU A 55 13.84 -7.13 -11.34
CA GLU A 55 13.64 -6.18 -12.44
C GLU A 55 12.23 -6.25 -13.04
N ASN A 56 11.50 -7.34 -12.82
CA ASN A 56 10.11 -7.50 -13.26
C ASN A 56 9.09 -7.01 -12.21
N GLN A 57 9.54 -6.34 -11.14
CA GLN A 57 8.65 -5.70 -10.16
C GLN A 57 8.37 -4.24 -10.54
N PHE A 58 7.11 -3.94 -10.86
CA PHE A 58 6.68 -2.59 -11.26
C PHE A 58 5.89 -1.87 -10.17
N GLY A 59 5.12 -2.61 -9.38
CA GLY A 59 4.33 -2.05 -8.29
C GLY A 59 5.21 -1.51 -7.16
N PHE A 60 4.90 -0.30 -6.68
CA PHE A 60 5.57 0.33 -5.53
C PHE A 60 7.08 0.54 -5.71
N MET A 61 7.53 0.65 -6.96
CA MET A 61 8.91 0.94 -7.34
C MET A 61 9.02 2.37 -7.87
N LEU A 62 10.07 3.07 -7.45
CA LEU A 62 10.33 4.43 -7.92
C LEU A 62 10.60 4.41 -9.43
N GLY A 63 9.95 5.32 -10.16
CA GLY A 63 10.16 5.45 -11.60
C GLY A 63 9.53 4.34 -12.44
N ARG A 64 8.76 3.41 -11.84
CA ARG A 64 8.04 2.36 -12.57
C ARG A 64 6.53 2.55 -12.48
N SER A 65 5.85 2.22 -13.57
CA SER A 65 4.40 2.34 -13.71
C SER A 65 3.74 1.01 -14.09
N THR A 66 2.43 0.92 -13.90
CA THR A 66 1.64 -0.22 -14.42
C THR A 66 1.61 -0.25 -15.95
N MET A 67 1.89 0.87 -16.62
CA MET A 67 1.95 0.94 -18.08
C MET A 67 3.17 0.21 -18.63
N GLU A 68 4.34 0.35 -18.01
CA GLU A 68 5.54 -0.42 -18.36
C GLU A 68 5.31 -1.92 -18.23
N ALA A 69 4.65 -2.35 -17.14
CA ALA A 69 4.32 -3.76 -16.94
C ALA A 69 3.44 -4.31 -18.07
N ILE A 70 2.43 -3.53 -18.52
CA ILE A 70 1.56 -3.92 -19.63
C ILE A 70 2.34 -3.97 -20.95
N PHE A 71 3.23 -3.01 -21.19
CA PHE A 71 4.04 -2.96 -22.41
C PHE A 71 4.98 -4.16 -22.52
N LEU A 72 5.60 -4.59 -21.42
CA LEU A 72 6.53 -5.72 -21.41
C LEU A 72 5.86 -7.09 -21.62
N VAL A 73 4.55 -7.20 -21.34
CA VAL A 73 3.79 -8.44 -21.53
C VAL A 73 3.17 -8.54 -22.93
N ARG A 74 3.07 -7.41 -23.65
CA ARG A 74 2.60 -7.37 -25.04
C ARG A 74 3.72 -7.71 -26.01
#